data_AF-A0ABD1I093-F1
#
_entry.id   AF-A0ABD1I093-F1
#
_cell.length_a   1.000
_cell.length_b   1.000
_cell.length_c   1.000
_cell.angle_alpha   90.00
_cell.angle_beta   90.00
_cell.angle_gamma   90.00
#
_symmetry.space_group_name_H-M   'P 1'
#
loop_
_entity.id
_entity.type
_entity.pdbx_description
1 polymer ?
#
loop_
_entity_poly.entity_id
_entity_poly.type
_entity_poly.pdbx_seq_one_letter_code
_entity_poly.pdbx_strand_id
1 'polypeptide(L)'
;MTTVLETCGIQPQAGGGAELLLPLSFFDMTWLHFNPIRRLIFYNHQCSEAEFSNSIVPNLKHSLSLTLKHYLPVAANLLYPFDTETSKPVFRYISGDSVPLTIAVSSLDFDELVANHARESDQFYDLLPPTVALAVEENYQIAPATRREIDRRFHEGVGYDQQIRR
;
A
#
# COMPACT_ATOMS: atom_id res chain seq x y z
N MET A 1 19.53 -2.94 -9.44
CA MET A 1 19.38 -2.39 -8.08
C MET A 1 18.55 -1.13 -8.18
N THR A 2 17.54 -1.00 -7.32
CA THR A 2 16.65 0.16 -7.27
C THR A 2 16.99 1.03 -6.07
N THR A 3 17.08 2.35 -6.29
CA THR A 3 17.37 3.35 -5.26
C THR A 3 16.19 4.29 -5.14
N VAL A 4 15.65 4.43 -3.93
CA VAL A 4 14.57 5.37 -3.63
C VAL A 4 15.14 6.79 -3.57
N LEU A 5 14.55 7.69 -4.35
CA LEU A 5 14.90 9.12 -4.37
C LEU A 5 14.01 9.92 -3.40
N GLU A 6 12.71 9.62 -3.39
CA GLU A 6 11.73 10.34 -2.59
C GLU A 6 10.60 9.38 -2.19
N THR A 7 10.05 9.56 -0.98
CA THR A 7 8.73 9.05 -0.64
C THR A 7 7.92 10.17 0.01
N CYS A 8 6.73 10.43 -0.53
CA CYS A 8 5.87 11.52 -0.08
C CYS A 8 4.43 11.03 0.13
N GLY A 9 3.73 11.62 1.11
CA GLY A 9 2.32 11.36 1.34
C GLY A 9 1.46 12.27 0.46
N ILE A 10 0.65 11.68 -0.42
CA ILE A 10 -0.27 12.41 -1.28
C ILE A 10 -1.65 12.43 -0.63
N GLN A 11 -2.07 13.62 -0.22
CA GLN A 11 -3.39 13.85 0.38
C GLN A 11 -4.44 14.12 -0.71
N PRO A 12 -5.72 13.77 -0.46
CA PRO A 12 -6.82 14.23 -1.30
C PRO A 12 -6.88 15.75 -1.37
N GLN A 13 -7.21 16.32 -2.53
CA GLN A 13 -7.40 17.76 -2.66
C GLN A 13 -8.53 18.25 -1.74
N ALA A 14 -8.37 19.45 -1.16
CA ALA A 14 -9.38 20.10 -0.31
C ALA A 14 -10.79 20.03 -0.92
N GLY A 15 -11.73 19.47 -0.16
CA GLY A 15 -13.10 19.18 -0.60
C GLY A 15 -13.55 17.72 -0.40
N GLY A 16 -12.66 16.84 0.06
CA GLY A 16 -13.06 15.56 0.67
C GLY A 16 -13.68 15.80 2.06
N GLY A 17 -14.66 14.97 2.46
CA GLY A 17 -15.26 15.06 3.79
C GLY A 17 -14.21 15.01 4.91
N ALA A 18 -14.50 15.63 6.05
CA ALA A 18 -13.57 15.69 7.18
C ALA A 18 -13.18 14.29 7.69
N GLU A 19 -14.08 13.32 7.49
CA GLU A 19 -13.95 11.92 7.87
C GLU A 19 -14.78 11.05 6.91
N LEU A 20 -14.32 9.82 6.66
CA LEU A 20 -15.07 8.75 6.01
C LEU A 20 -14.86 7.45 6.78
N LEU A 21 -15.96 6.79 7.13
CA LEU A 21 -15.97 5.44 7.68
C LEU A 21 -16.70 4.52 6.71
N LEU A 22 -16.03 3.47 6.25
CA LEU A 22 -16.55 2.48 5.31
C LEU A 22 -16.47 1.08 5.93
N PRO A 23 -17.58 0.56 6.47
CA PRO A 23 -17.66 -0.80 6.99
C PRO A 23 -17.36 -1.82 5.89
N LEU A 24 -16.64 -2.89 6.23
CA LEU A 24 -16.35 -3.94 5.27
C LEU A 24 -17.58 -4.81 5.02
N SER A 25 -17.89 -5.04 3.75
CA SER A 25 -18.88 -6.02 3.35
C SER A 25 -18.32 -7.45 3.46
N PHE A 26 -19.20 -8.45 3.37
CA PHE A 26 -18.77 -9.84 3.30
C PHE A 26 -17.77 -10.09 2.15
N PHE A 27 -17.96 -9.42 1.00
CA PHE A 27 -17.02 -9.53 -0.11
C PHE A 27 -15.64 -9.00 0.26
N ASP A 28 -15.55 -7.88 0.97
CA ASP A 28 -14.28 -7.27 1.38
C ASP A 28 -13.54 -8.13 2.40
N MET A 29 -14.27 -8.74 3.34
CA MET A 29 -13.69 -9.57 4.40
C MET A 29 -12.86 -10.74 3.84
N THR A 30 -13.32 -11.36 2.75
CA THR A 30 -12.55 -12.44 2.12
C THR A 30 -11.16 -11.99 1.70
N TRP A 31 -11.01 -10.75 1.24
CA TRP A 31 -9.75 -10.19 0.73
C TRP A 31 -8.78 -9.72 1.82
N LEU A 32 -9.20 -9.65 3.09
CA LEU A 32 -8.33 -9.19 4.18
C LEU A 32 -7.14 -10.12 4.46
N HIS A 33 -7.31 -11.41 4.15
CA HIS A 33 -6.29 -12.43 4.40
C HIS A 33 -5.58 -12.88 3.13
N PHE A 34 -5.81 -12.22 1.99
CA PHE A 34 -5.09 -12.50 0.77
C PHE A 34 -3.81 -11.68 0.68
N ASN A 35 -2.80 -12.27 0.03
CA ASN A 35 -1.56 -11.55 -0.28
C ASN A 35 -1.87 -10.28 -1.08
N PRO A 36 -1.15 -9.17 -0.84
CA PRO A 36 -1.35 -7.94 -1.58
C PRO A 36 -1.24 -8.16 -3.09
N ILE A 37 -2.23 -7.66 -3.85
CA ILE A 37 -2.12 -7.59 -5.30
C ILE A 37 -1.09 -6.53 -5.63
N ARG A 38 0.06 -6.94 -6.17
CA ARG A 38 1.11 -6.04 -6.64
C ARG A 38 1.08 -6.02 -8.16
N ARG A 39 0.97 -4.83 -8.75
CA ARG A 39 0.87 -4.65 -10.19
C ARG A 39 1.96 -3.70 -10.66
N LEU A 40 2.71 -4.15 -11.67
CA LEU A 40 3.66 -3.31 -12.41
C LEU A 40 3.04 -2.94 -13.75
N ILE A 41 3.20 -1.68 -14.14
CA ILE A 41 2.78 -1.16 -15.44
C ILE A 41 4.00 -0.46 -16.03
N PHE A 42 4.49 -0.97 -17.15
CA PHE A 42 5.66 -0.43 -17.84
C PHE A 42 5.21 0.50 -18.96
N TYR A 43 5.85 1.66 -19.03
CA TYR A 43 5.67 2.63 -20.11
C TYR A 43 7.00 2.80 -20.81
N ASN A 44 7.08 2.43 -22.10
CA ASN A 44 8.25 2.76 -22.90
C ASN A 44 8.16 4.24 -23.29
N HIS A 45 8.86 5.08 -22.54
CA HIS A 45 8.86 6.52 -22.72
C HIS A 45 10.29 7.05 -22.60
N GLN A 46 10.79 7.62 -23.69
CA GLN A 46 12.08 8.29 -23.69
C GLN A 46 11.94 9.62 -22.95
N CYS A 47 12.58 9.73 -21.79
CA CYS A 47 12.52 10.91 -20.95
C CYS A 47 13.88 11.13 -20.28
N SER A 48 14.28 12.39 -20.14
CA SER A 48 15.46 12.73 -19.34
C SER A 48 15.13 12.72 -17.84
N GLU A 49 16.12 12.50 -16.99
CA GLU A 49 15.92 12.57 -15.53
C GLU A 49 15.37 13.94 -15.07
N ALA A 50 15.81 15.02 -15.73
CA ALA A 50 15.33 16.37 -15.45
C ALA A 50 13.86 16.55 -15.85
N GLU A 51 13.44 16.02 -17.00
CA GLU A 51 12.05 16.09 -17.44
C GLU A 51 11.14 15.23 -16.55
N PHE A 52 11.58 14.02 -16.20
CA PHE A 52 10.86 13.15 -15.27
C PHE A 52 10.62 13.85 -13.92
N SER A 53 11.67 14.45 -13.37
CA SER A 53 11.62 15.12 -12.07
C SER A 53 10.83 16.43 -12.09
N ASN A 54 10.97 17.23 -13.14
CA ASN A 54 10.37 18.57 -13.19
C ASN A 54 8.95 18.61 -13.77
N SER A 55 8.55 17.58 -14.53
CA SER A 55 7.24 17.54 -15.20
C SER A 55 6.42 16.33 -14.76
N ILE A 56 6.93 15.12 -14.96
CA ILE A 56 6.15 13.88 -14.75
C ILE A 56 5.81 13.72 -13.27
N VAL A 57 6.80 13.83 -12.38
CA VAL A 57 6.60 13.63 -10.94
C VAL A 57 5.58 14.64 -10.36
N PRO A 58 5.67 15.97 -10.59
CA PRO A 58 4.66 16.92 -10.15
C PRO A 58 3.26 16.63 -10.71
N ASN A 59 3.16 16.27 -11.99
CA ASN A 59 1.88 15.93 -12.63
C ASN A 59 1.26 14.67 -12.03
N LEU A 60 2.05 13.64 -11.73
CA LEU A 60 1.60 12.44 -11.04
C LEU A 60 1.11 12.74 -9.62
N LYS A 61 1.87 13.52 -8.84
CA LYS A 61 1.45 13.95 -7.50
C LYS A 61 0.13 14.70 -7.53
N HIS A 62 0.00 15.66 -8.44
CA HIS A 62 -1.20 16.48 -8.57
C HIS A 62 -2.42 15.67 -9.04
N SER A 63 -2.27 14.89 -10.11
CA SER A 63 -3.36 14.05 -10.65
C SER A 63 -3.80 12.97 -9.66
N LEU A 64 -2.88 12.39 -8.88
CA LEU A 64 -3.22 11.47 -7.80
C LEU A 64 -4.04 12.19 -6.71
N SER A 65 -3.61 13.37 -6.25
CA SER A 65 -4.36 14.17 -5.27
C SER A 65 -5.79 14.50 -5.73
N LEU A 66 -5.96 14.84 -7.02
CA LEU A 66 -7.28 15.05 -7.63
C LEU A 66 -8.11 13.76 -7.65
N THR A 67 -7.50 12.64 -8.02
CA THR A 67 -8.17 11.33 -8.08
C THR A 67 -8.64 10.87 -6.70
N LEU A 68 -7.82 11.09 -5.66
CA LEU A 68 -8.15 10.71 -4.29
C LEU A 68 -9.37 11.45 -3.73
N LYS A 69 -9.71 12.64 -4.25
CA LYS A 69 -10.97 13.31 -3.93
C LYS A 69 -12.19 12.46 -4.29
N HIS A 70 -12.10 11.70 -5.39
CA HIS A 70 -13.18 10.84 -5.88
C HIS A 70 -13.10 9.42 -5.31
N TYR A 71 -11.89 8.97 -4.95
CA TYR A 71 -11.62 7.62 -4.43
C TYR A 71 -10.98 7.68 -3.04
N LEU A 72 -11.64 8.39 -2.12
CA LEU A 72 -11.22 8.55 -0.73
C LEU A 72 -10.82 7.25 -0.01
N PRO A 73 -11.51 6.10 -0.20
CA PRO A 73 -11.10 4.83 0.43
C PRO A 73 -9.67 4.39 0.12
N VAL A 74 -9.05 4.88 -0.95
CA VAL A 74 -7.65 4.57 -1.28
C VAL A 74 -6.67 5.26 -0.32
N ALA A 75 -7.02 6.45 0.17
CA ALA A 75 -6.27 7.17 1.20
C ALA A 75 -6.65 6.76 2.63
N ALA A 76 -7.65 5.91 2.80
CA ALA A 76 -8.08 5.44 4.11
C ALA A 76 -7.09 4.43 4.71
N ASN A 77 -7.17 4.27 6.01
CA ASN A 77 -6.52 3.21 6.76
C ASN A 77 -7.55 2.14 7.15
N LEU A 78 -7.16 0.87 7.05
CA LEU A 78 -7.89 -0.25 7.62
C LEU A 78 -7.62 -0.31 9.12
N LEU A 79 -8.68 -0.16 9.91
CA LEU A 79 -8.69 -0.44 11.33
C LEU A 79 -9.11 -1.88 11.53
N TYR A 80 -8.18 -2.70 12.00
CA TYR A 80 -8.41 -4.09 12.32
C TYR A 80 -8.45 -4.28 13.84
N PRO A 81 -9.60 -4.63 14.44
CA PRO A 81 -9.73 -4.72 15.88
C PRO A 81 -8.95 -5.92 16.42
N PHE A 82 -8.37 -5.77 17.62
CA PHE A 82 -7.74 -6.89 18.33
C PHE A 82 -8.78 -7.91 18.83
N ASP A 83 -9.97 -7.43 19.18
CA ASP A 83 -11.12 -8.27 19.53
C ASP A 83 -12.13 -8.26 18.37
N THR A 84 -12.09 -9.32 17.57
CA THR A 84 -12.94 -9.50 16.38
C THR A 84 -14.33 -10.04 16.71
N GLU A 85 -14.58 -10.46 17.96
CA GLU A 85 -15.90 -10.91 18.43
C GLU A 85 -16.80 -9.70 18.75
N THR A 86 -16.21 -8.61 19.23
CA THR A 86 -16.96 -7.39 19.62
C THR A 86 -17.01 -6.34 18.53
N SER A 87 -16.02 -6.29 17.65
CA SER A 87 -15.90 -5.26 16.61
C SER A 87 -15.49 -5.84 15.26
N LYS A 88 -15.94 -5.20 14.17
CA LYS A 88 -15.57 -5.58 12.80
C LYS A 88 -14.53 -4.62 12.22
N PRO A 89 -13.65 -5.09 11.32
CA PRO A 89 -12.75 -4.19 10.60
C PRO A 89 -13.51 -3.13 9.81
N VAL A 90 -12.91 -1.94 9.69
CA VAL A 90 -13.48 -0.78 8.98
C VAL A 90 -12.37 -0.01 8.27
N PHE A 91 -12.66 0.53 7.08
CA PHE A 91 -11.79 1.55 6.48
C PHE A 91 -12.17 2.92 7.03
N ARG A 92 -11.20 3.62 7.61
CA ARG A 92 -11.33 4.99 8.12
C ARG A 92 -10.38 5.91 7.37
N TYR A 93 -10.92 7.00 6.84
CA TYR A 93 -10.13 8.15 6.42
C TYR A 93 -10.44 9.31 7.36
N ILE A 94 -9.41 9.97 7.86
CA ILE A 94 -9.50 11.26 8.56
C ILE A 94 -8.68 12.32 7.82
N SER A 95 -9.03 13.58 8.04
CA SER A 95 -8.29 14.69 7.44
C SER A 95 -6.81 14.66 7.84
N GLY A 96 -5.94 14.55 6.85
CA GLY A 96 -4.50 14.37 7.04
C GLY A 96 -3.98 13.03 6.53
N ASP A 97 -4.85 12.02 6.43
CA ASP A 97 -4.51 10.73 5.84
C ASP A 97 -4.10 10.89 4.36
N SER A 98 -3.14 10.07 3.94
CA SER A 98 -2.48 10.21 2.64
C SER A 98 -2.06 8.86 2.08
N VAL A 99 -1.82 8.83 0.76
CA VAL A 99 -1.27 7.66 0.06
C VAL A 99 0.24 7.85 -0.13
N PRO A 100 1.08 6.88 0.25
CA PRO A 100 2.50 6.96 -0.04
C PRO A 100 2.76 6.84 -1.54
N LEU A 101 3.47 7.82 -2.11
CA LEU A 101 4.04 7.77 -3.45
C LEU A 101 5.56 7.76 -3.35
N THR A 102 6.17 6.69 -3.86
CA THR A 102 7.63 6.50 -3.89
C THR A 102 8.15 6.75 -5.30
N ILE A 103 9.14 7.62 -5.41
CA ILE A 103 9.90 7.87 -6.63
C ILE A 103 11.28 7.22 -6.48
N ALA A 104 11.67 6.42 -7.47
CA ALA A 104 12.91 5.66 -7.43
C ALA A 104 13.53 5.58 -8.82
N VAL A 105 14.83 5.31 -8.87
CA VAL A 105 15.59 5.01 -10.09
C VAL A 105 16.14 3.60 -9.98
N SER A 106 16.07 2.85 -11.08
CA SER A 106 16.58 1.48 -11.14
C SER A 106 17.61 1.34 -12.25
N SER A 107 18.63 0.53 -11.99
CA SER A 107 19.63 0.13 -12.98
C SER A 107 19.28 -1.17 -13.72
N LEU A 108 18.07 -1.69 -13.52
CA LEU A 108 17.58 -2.88 -14.24
C LEU A 108 17.36 -2.55 -15.73
N ASP A 109 17.59 -3.54 -16.59
CA ASP A 109 17.40 -3.41 -18.03
C ASP A 109 15.91 -3.41 -18.37
N PHE A 110 15.40 -2.29 -18.88
CA PHE A 110 14.00 -2.13 -19.24
C PHE A 110 13.55 -3.12 -20.33
N ASP A 111 14.38 -3.35 -21.35
CA ASP A 111 14.03 -4.21 -22.48
C ASP A 111 13.90 -5.65 -22.02
N GLU A 112 14.79 -6.10 -21.13
CA GLU A 112 14.69 -7.40 -20.47
C GLU A 112 13.43 -7.52 -19.61
N LEU A 113 13.05 -6.48 -18.86
CA LEU A 113 11.86 -6.49 -18.00
C LEU A 113 10.55 -6.62 -18.80
N VAL A 114 10.49 -6.07 -20.01
CA VAL A 114 9.26 -6.05 -20.84
C VAL A 114 9.27 -7.08 -21.97
N ALA A 115 10.37 -7.79 -22.19
CA ALA A 115 10.49 -8.80 -23.24
C ALA A 115 9.43 -9.92 -23.12
N ASN A 116 9.17 -10.63 -24.22
CA ASN A 116 8.16 -11.69 -24.26
C ASN A 116 8.80 -13.07 -24.04
N HIS A 117 9.32 -13.32 -22.84
CA HIS A 117 9.81 -14.64 -22.43
C HIS A 117 9.66 -14.85 -20.92
N ALA A 118 9.89 -16.09 -20.48
CA ALA A 118 9.89 -16.46 -19.08
C ALA A 118 11.07 -15.81 -18.33
N ARG A 119 10.81 -15.44 -17.07
CA ARG A 119 11.74 -14.67 -16.23
C ARG A 119 11.56 -15.05 -14.77
N GLU A 120 12.62 -14.90 -14.00
CA GLU A 120 12.56 -15.02 -12.54
C GLU A 120 11.65 -13.93 -11.96
N SER A 121 10.70 -14.32 -11.10
CA SER A 121 9.80 -13.36 -10.44
C SER A 121 10.54 -12.42 -9.51
N ASP A 122 11.67 -12.88 -8.95
CA ASP A 122 12.30 -12.22 -7.82
C ASP A 122 12.89 -10.86 -8.18
N GLN A 123 13.29 -10.69 -9.45
CA GLN A 123 13.81 -9.43 -9.96
C GLN A 123 12.77 -8.29 -9.91
N PHE A 124 11.47 -8.62 -9.89
CA PHE A 124 10.41 -7.62 -9.85
C PHE A 124 10.17 -7.10 -8.42
N TYR A 125 10.63 -7.80 -7.38
CA TYR A 125 10.49 -7.31 -6.00
C TYR A 125 11.29 -6.04 -5.76
N ASP A 126 12.42 -5.86 -6.46
CA ASP A 126 13.23 -4.65 -6.44
C ASP A 126 12.50 -3.41 -6.96
N LEU A 127 11.42 -3.57 -7.74
CA LEU A 127 10.64 -2.47 -8.32
C LEU A 127 9.42 -2.09 -7.45
N LEU A 128 9.19 -2.80 -6.36
CA LEU A 128 8.06 -2.56 -5.49
C LEU A 128 8.42 -1.53 -4.41
N PRO A 129 7.48 -0.66 -4.03
CA PRO A 129 7.71 0.25 -2.93
C PRO A 129 7.92 -0.53 -1.62
N PRO A 130 8.74 0.00 -0.69
CA PRO A 130 8.91 -0.58 0.64
C PRO A 130 7.57 -0.73 1.36
N THR A 131 7.44 -1.79 2.16
CA THR A 131 6.21 -2.03 2.92
C THR A 131 6.12 -1.06 4.11
N VAL A 132 5.09 -0.21 4.16
CA VAL A 132 4.87 0.79 5.22
C VAL A 132 4.46 0.15 6.53
N ALA A 133 5.20 0.36 7.63
CA ALA A 133 4.94 -0.29 8.93
C ALA A 133 3.48 -0.15 9.43
N LEU A 134 3.03 -1.18 10.17
CA LEU A 134 1.72 -1.16 10.82
C LEU A 134 1.78 -0.26 12.05
N ALA A 135 0.74 0.54 12.26
CA ALA A 135 0.55 1.31 13.48
C ALA A 135 -0.41 0.59 14.42
N VAL A 136 -0.37 0.94 15.70
CA VAL A 136 -1.27 0.40 16.73
C VAL A 136 -1.89 1.57 17.49
N GLU A 137 -3.21 1.59 17.58
CA GLU A 137 -3.99 2.55 18.36
C GLU A 137 -4.93 1.77 19.28
N GLU A 138 -4.76 1.88 20.60
CA GLU A 138 -5.59 1.28 21.67
C GLU A 138 -6.12 -0.14 21.39
N ASN A 139 -7.22 -0.26 20.62
CA ASN A 139 -7.95 -1.50 20.33
C ASN A 139 -7.78 -1.99 18.89
N TYR A 140 -7.02 -1.29 18.05
CA TYR A 140 -6.88 -1.54 16.62
C TYR A 140 -5.42 -1.63 16.20
N GLN A 141 -5.17 -2.56 15.28
CA GLN A 141 -4.05 -2.48 14.35
C GLN A 141 -4.47 -1.65 13.14
N ILE A 142 -3.62 -0.72 12.74
CA ILE A 142 -3.87 0.20 11.64
C ILE A 142 -2.91 -0.12 10.49
N ALA A 143 -3.49 -0.38 9.33
CA ALA A 143 -2.77 -0.58 8.09
C ALA A 143 -3.27 0.42 7.03
N PRO A 144 -2.41 1.07 6.24
CA PRO A 144 -2.86 1.80 5.06
C PRO A 144 -3.71 0.89 4.16
N ALA A 145 -4.76 1.39 3.50
CA ALA A 145 -5.56 0.56 2.58
C ALA A 145 -4.72 -0.05 1.44
N THR A 146 -3.60 0.59 1.11
CA THR A 146 -2.59 0.11 0.15
C THR A 146 -1.72 -1.03 0.70
N ARG A 147 -1.69 -1.26 2.01
CA ARG A 147 -1.02 -2.40 2.67
C ARG A 147 -2.08 -3.41 3.12
N ARG A 148 -2.06 -4.60 2.52
CA ARG A 148 -3.04 -5.67 2.83
C ARG A 148 -2.48 -6.88 3.58
N GLU A 149 -1.20 -6.88 3.89
CA GLU A 149 -0.61 -7.95 4.69
C GLU A 149 -0.86 -7.68 6.17
N ILE A 150 -1.95 -8.25 6.69
CA ILE A 150 -2.22 -8.39 8.13
C ILE A 150 -1.77 -9.81 8.49
N ASP A 151 -0.64 -9.93 9.20
CA ASP A 151 -0.11 -11.23 9.62
C ASP A 151 -1.09 -11.90 10.61
N ARG A 152 -1.56 -13.11 10.26
CA ARG A 152 -2.41 -13.92 11.16
C ARG A 152 -1.66 -14.43 12.40
N ARG A 153 -0.32 -14.34 12.45
CA ARG A 153 0.50 -14.97 13.51
C ARG A 153 0.30 -14.44 14.94
N PHE A 154 -0.59 -13.49 15.18
CA PHE A 154 -0.87 -13.02 16.55
C PHE A 154 -2.15 -13.58 17.17
N HIS A 155 -3.00 -14.28 16.40
CA HIS A 155 -4.13 -14.99 17.01
C HIS A 155 -3.72 -16.27 17.79
N GLU A 156 -2.48 -16.73 17.64
CA GLU A 156 -1.93 -17.90 18.37
C GLU A 156 -1.14 -17.51 19.65
N GLY A 157 -1.16 -16.23 20.05
CA GLY A 157 -0.42 -15.72 21.21
C GLY A 157 -1.08 -15.93 22.57
N VAL A 158 -2.16 -16.72 22.66
CA VAL A 158 -2.77 -17.11 23.95
C VAL A 158 -2.44 -18.57 24.20
N GLY A 159 -1.54 -18.79 25.15
CA GLY A 159 -0.74 -20.00 25.25
C GLY A 159 -1.51 -21.31 25.39
N TYR A 160 -0.93 -22.33 24.76
CA TYR A 160 -0.76 -23.63 25.38
C TYR A 160 0.72 -24.01 25.28
N ASP A 161 1.34 -24.12 26.44
CA ASP A 161 2.64 -24.72 26.67
C ASP A 161 2.52 -26.25 26.46
N GLN A 162 3.35 -26.82 25.58
CA GLN A 162 4.02 -28.08 25.86
C GLN A 162 5.17 -28.32 24.87
N GLN A 163 6.38 -28.27 25.43
CA GLN A 163 7.49 -29.23 25.27
C GLN A 163 7.24 -30.32 24.21
N ILE A 164 8.16 -30.60 23.29
CA ILE A 164 9.31 -31.48 23.56
C ILE A 164 10.36 -31.32 22.43
N ARG A 165 11.63 -31.30 22.88
CA ARG A 165 12.86 -31.47 22.10
C ARG A 165 12.83 -32.73 21.22
N ARG A 166 13.11 -32.60 19.92
CA ARG A 166 14.29 -33.14 19.21
C ARG A 166 14.17 -32.90 17.71
#